data_AF-B4HBL1-F1
#
_entry.id   AF-B4HBL1-F1
#
_cell.length_a   1.000
_cell.length_b   1.000
_cell.length_c   1.000
_cell.angle_alpha   90.00
_cell.angle_beta   90.00
_cell.angle_gamma   90.00
#
_symmetry.space_group_name_H-M   'P 1'
#
loop_
_entity.id
_entity.type
_entity.pdbx_description
1 polymer ?
#
loop_
_entity_poly.entity_id
_entity_poly.type
_entity_poly.pdbx_seq_one_letter_code
_entity_poly.pdbx_strand_id
1 'polypeptide(L)'
;MPVGSQCAQRLYVKRIDCSRLHLLLVLQLLLLLLLLLLLGRPIPVQSANDNCTFIDGYVLQYLCQGRFDRQMRLMYKDRIPSMDAPYTIWQRSDTISPVYLLVAFYNSPISSCFTLVMDGGKFYCDGQNYVMKLHTSAEVHCLAFPFDYAEMLYESCMKEEYPSDTEPIAVAIIYMKNNIIKIIESGPDLKASAVLVLFSALGCWTSPFWYF
;
A
#
# COMPACT_ATOMS: atom_id res chain seq x y z
N MET A 1 -37.25 -73.19 -36.91
CA MET A 1 -37.71 -72.09 -36.04
C MET A 1 -36.52 -71.16 -35.80
N PRO A 2 -36.44 -69.98 -36.40
CA PRO A 2 -35.44 -68.98 -36.03
C PRO A 2 -36.03 -68.05 -34.96
N VAL A 3 -35.36 -67.96 -33.81
CA VAL A 3 -35.71 -66.98 -32.77
C VAL A 3 -35.01 -65.68 -33.12
N GLY A 4 -35.80 -64.70 -33.56
CA GLY A 4 -35.37 -63.34 -33.78
C GLY A 4 -35.39 -62.52 -32.49
N SER A 5 -34.35 -61.71 -32.36
CA SER A 5 -34.37 -60.33 -31.86
C SER A 5 -34.42 -60.05 -30.35
N GLN A 6 -33.72 -58.95 -30.02
CA GLN A 6 -33.90 -58.07 -28.87
C GLN A 6 -33.15 -58.42 -27.58
N CYS A 7 -31.84 -58.12 -27.59
CA CYS A 7 -31.17 -57.48 -26.45
C CYS A 7 -30.23 -56.39 -26.98
N ALA A 8 -30.78 -55.47 -27.75
CA ALA A 8 -30.14 -54.20 -28.11
C ALA A 8 -30.89 -53.09 -27.37
N GLN A 9 -30.51 -52.81 -26.12
CA GLN A 9 -30.74 -51.51 -25.47
C GLN A 9 -30.20 -51.54 -24.05
N ARG A 10 -29.66 -50.39 -23.63
CA ARG A 10 -29.13 -50.07 -22.29
C ARG A 10 -27.73 -50.58 -21.99
N LEU A 11 -26.74 -49.90 -22.55
CA LEU A 11 -25.53 -49.49 -21.82
C LEU A 11 -24.92 -48.22 -22.47
N TYR A 12 -25.76 -47.25 -22.85
CA TYR A 12 -25.33 -45.88 -23.12
C TYR A 12 -25.32 -45.08 -21.80
N VAL A 13 -24.63 -45.59 -20.79
CA VAL A 13 -24.34 -44.81 -19.59
C VAL A 13 -23.14 -43.93 -19.90
N LYS A 14 -23.47 -42.77 -20.48
CA LYS A 14 -22.81 -41.48 -20.27
C LYS A 14 -21.29 -41.60 -20.05
N ARG A 15 -20.55 -41.80 -21.15
CA ARG A 15 -19.16 -41.33 -21.25
C ARG A 15 -19.24 -39.81 -21.19
N ILE A 16 -19.42 -39.27 -19.98
CA ILE A 16 -19.27 -37.84 -19.71
C ILE A 16 -17.85 -37.56 -20.18
N ASP A 17 -17.74 -36.81 -21.27
CA ASP A 17 -16.47 -36.47 -21.90
C ASP A 17 -15.55 -35.90 -20.82
N CYS A 18 -14.61 -36.72 -20.37
CA CYS A 18 -13.61 -36.34 -19.36
C CYS A 18 -12.88 -35.06 -19.81
N SER A 19 -12.76 -34.88 -21.13
CA SER A 19 -12.29 -33.66 -21.79
C SER A 19 -13.13 -32.41 -21.47
N ARG A 20 -14.47 -32.49 -21.47
CA ARG A 20 -15.34 -31.36 -21.11
C ARG A 20 -15.28 -31.02 -19.62
N LEU A 21 -15.17 -32.05 -18.77
CA LEU A 21 -15.03 -31.84 -17.32
C LEU A 21 -13.67 -31.20 -16.98
N HIS A 22 -12.58 -31.64 -17.62
CA HIS A 22 -11.26 -31.02 -17.49
C HIS A 22 -11.24 -29.58 -18.00
N LEU A 23 -11.88 -29.30 -19.13
CA LEU A 23 -11.96 -27.95 -19.68
C LEU A 23 -12.70 -26.98 -18.73
N LEU A 24 -13.81 -27.43 -18.15
CA LEU A 24 -14.57 -26.64 -17.17
C LEU A 24 -13.74 -26.37 -15.91
N LEU A 25 -13.01 -27.37 -15.42
CA LEU A 25 -12.17 -27.24 -14.23
C LEU A 25 -11.01 -26.24 -14.46
N VAL A 26 -10.36 -26.33 -15.62
CA VAL A 26 -9.29 -25.41 -16.03
C VAL A 26 -9.81 -23.98 -16.17
N LEU A 27 -10.99 -23.80 -16.78
CA LEU A 27 -11.62 -22.49 -16.92
C LEU A 27 -11.97 -21.87 -15.55
N GLN A 28 -12.48 -22.68 -14.62
CA GLN A 28 -12.77 -22.23 -13.25
C GLN A 28 -11.50 -21.81 -12.49
N LEU A 29 -10.41 -22.57 -12.62
CA LEU A 29 -9.11 -22.23 -12.04
C LEU A 29 -8.53 -20.93 -12.62
N LEU A 30 -8.65 -20.73 -13.94
CA LEU A 30 -8.23 -19.49 -14.60
C LEU A 30 -9.06 -18.29 -14.14
N LEU A 31 -10.38 -18.44 -14.02
CA LEU A 31 -11.25 -17.38 -13.50
C LEU A 31 -10.89 -17.04 -12.05
N LEU A 32 -10.63 -18.04 -11.20
CA LEU A 32 -10.25 -17.84 -9.81
C LEU A 32 -8.90 -17.11 -9.72
N LEU A 33 -7.92 -17.50 -10.53
CA LEU A 33 -6.62 -16.83 -10.60
C LEU A 33 -6.76 -15.38 -11.07
N LEU A 34 -7.58 -15.13 -12.09
CA LEU A 34 -7.86 -13.78 -12.58
C LEU A 34 -8.53 -12.93 -11.49
N LEU A 35 -9.48 -13.50 -10.75
CA LEU A 35 -10.14 -12.82 -9.64
C LEU A 35 -9.15 -12.50 -8.51
N LEU A 36 -8.26 -13.42 -8.16
CA LEU A 36 -7.20 -13.19 -7.17
C LEU A 36 -6.20 -12.12 -7.63
N LEU A 37 -5.85 -12.09 -8.92
CA LEU A 37 -4.98 -11.06 -9.49
C LEU A 37 -5.64 -9.69 -9.56
N LEU A 38 -6.97 -9.63 -9.69
CA LEU A 38 -7.74 -8.39 -9.67
C LEU A 38 -7.94 -7.87 -8.23
N LEU A 39 -8.22 -8.76 -7.28
CA LEU A 39 -8.41 -8.43 -5.86
C LEU A 39 -7.08 -8.17 -5.13
N GLY A 40 -5.97 -8.74 -5.59
CA GLY A 40 -4.64 -8.60 -5.00
C GLY A 40 -3.89 -7.34 -5.43
N ARG A 41 -4.46 -6.51 -6.31
CA ARG A 41 -3.84 -5.22 -6.64
C ARG A 41 -4.01 -4.30 -5.45
N PRO A 42 -2.93 -3.79 -4.84
CA PRO A 42 -3.06 -2.73 -3.86
C PRO A 42 -3.72 -1.56 -4.58
N ILE A 43 -4.90 -1.15 -4.12
CA ILE A 43 -5.51 0.11 -4.55
C ILE A 43 -4.53 1.18 -4.07
N PRO A 44 -3.87 1.92 -4.98
CA PRO A 44 -3.07 3.06 -4.53
C PRO A 44 -4.05 4.00 -3.85
N VAL A 45 -3.87 4.22 -2.54
CA VAL A 45 -4.53 5.31 -1.84
C VAL A 45 -3.89 6.58 -2.37
N GLN A 46 -4.36 7.04 -3.53
CA GLN A 46 -4.14 8.41 -3.96
C GLN A 46 -5.00 9.28 -3.06
N SER A 47 -4.36 10.19 -2.33
CA SER A 47 -5.09 11.21 -1.59
C SER A 47 -6.00 11.94 -2.58
N ALA A 48 -7.30 11.98 -2.29
CA ALA A 48 -8.27 12.70 -3.10
C ALA A 48 -8.09 14.23 -3.00
N ASN A 49 -7.20 14.68 -2.11
CA ASN A 49 -6.91 16.08 -1.87
C ASN A 49 -5.39 16.26 -1.70
N ASP A 50 -4.68 16.46 -2.82
CA ASP A 50 -3.26 16.89 -2.80
C ASP A 50 -3.08 18.23 -2.06
N ASN A 51 -4.19 18.94 -1.84
CA ASN A 51 -4.22 20.19 -1.13
C ASN A 51 -4.36 19.90 0.37
N CYS A 52 -3.27 20.04 1.12
CA CYS A 52 -3.20 19.92 2.59
C CYS A 52 -3.98 21.04 3.33
N THR A 53 -5.22 21.34 2.92
CA THR A 53 -6.00 22.52 3.37
C THR A 53 -6.26 22.59 4.87
N PHE A 54 -6.20 21.47 5.59
CA PHE A 54 -6.41 21.43 7.04
C PHE A 54 -5.21 21.97 7.84
N ILE A 55 -4.05 22.11 7.21
CA ILE A 55 -2.79 22.52 7.84
C ILE A 55 -2.09 23.66 7.08
N ASP A 56 -2.42 23.85 5.80
CA ASP A 56 -1.91 24.93 4.96
C ASP A 56 -2.37 26.31 5.49
N GLY A 57 -1.42 27.23 5.62
CA GLY A 57 -1.60 28.56 6.20
C GLY A 57 -1.62 28.62 7.74
N TYR A 58 -1.59 27.49 8.43
CA TYR A 58 -1.65 27.44 9.90
C TYR A 58 -0.27 27.35 10.54
N VAL A 59 -0.17 27.89 11.76
CA VAL A 59 1.02 27.77 12.60
C VAL A 59 1.01 26.40 13.29
N LEU A 60 2.11 25.68 13.10
CA LEU A 60 2.35 24.37 13.70
C LEU A 60 3.43 24.50 14.74
N GLN A 61 3.18 23.97 15.93
CA GLN A 61 4.12 23.93 17.03
C GLN A 61 4.72 22.54 17.15
N TYR A 62 6.02 22.51 17.39
CA TYR A 62 6.75 21.27 17.66
C TYR A 62 6.12 20.55 18.84
N LEU A 63 5.87 19.26 18.66
CA LEU A 63 5.31 18.39 19.69
C LEU A 63 6.41 17.48 20.25
N CYS A 64 6.96 16.59 19.41
CA CYS A 64 7.90 15.56 19.85
C CYS A 64 8.71 15.00 18.67
N GLN A 65 9.74 14.21 19.00
CA GLN A 65 10.54 13.45 18.04
C GLN A 65 10.59 11.98 18.46
N GLY A 66 10.34 11.09 17.50
CA GLY A 66 10.31 9.65 17.71
C GLY A 66 11.16 8.89 16.70
N ARG A 67 11.08 7.55 16.76
CA ARG A 67 11.73 6.66 15.80
C ARG A 67 10.78 5.59 15.32
N PHE A 68 10.82 5.33 14.01
CA PHE A 68 9.97 4.35 13.35
C PHE A 68 10.40 2.93 13.72
N ASP A 69 9.49 2.18 14.34
CA ASP A 69 9.80 0.89 14.93
C ASP A 69 9.29 -0.30 14.09
N ARG A 70 9.51 -1.51 14.63
CA ARG A 70 9.11 -2.75 13.97
C ARG A 70 7.60 -2.95 13.99
N GLN A 71 6.94 -2.53 15.07
CA GLN A 71 5.52 -2.76 15.27
C GLN A 71 4.72 -1.95 14.23
N MET A 72 5.05 -0.68 14.07
CA MET A 72 4.48 0.20 13.04
C MET A 72 4.64 -0.39 11.65
N ARG A 73 5.85 -0.88 11.32
CA ARG A 73 6.12 -1.50 10.02
C ARG A 73 5.30 -2.76 9.77
N LEU A 74 5.12 -3.61 10.77
CA LEU A 74 4.34 -4.84 10.62
C LEU A 74 2.86 -4.55 10.44
N MET A 75 2.33 -3.56 11.16
CA MET A 75 0.91 -3.23 11.15
C MET A 75 0.49 -2.51 9.86
N TYR A 76 1.20 -1.45 9.48
CA TYR A 76 0.80 -0.60 8.34
C TYR A 76 1.55 -0.92 7.04
N LYS A 77 2.58 -1.78 7.11
CA LYS A 77 3.39 -2.20 5.96
C LYS A 77 3.97 -1.03 5.15
N ASP A 78 4.14 0.14 5.78
CA ASP A 78 4.84 1.25 5.17
C ASP A 78 6.29 0.85 4.88
N ARG A 79 6.69 1.02 3.62
CA ARG A 79 8.01 0.65 3.11
C ARG A 79 8.88 1.87 2.84
N ILE A 80 8.33 3.07 2.99
CA ILE A 80 9.05 4.32 2.73
C ILE A 80 10.07 4.58 3.84
N PRO A 81 9.69 4.65 5.13
CA PRO A 81 10.66 4.83 6.20
C PRO A 81 11.46 3.54 6.43
N SER A 82 12.77 3.69 6.62
CA SER A 82 13.64 2.61 7.09
C SER A 82 13.37 2.30 8.56
N MET A 83 13.75 1.11 9.01
CA MET A 83 13.76 0.80 10.44
C MET A 83 14.60 1.83 11.20
N ASP A 84 14.15 2.24 12.40
CA ASP A 84 14.81 3.23 13.25
C ASP A 84 14.92 4.64 12.59
N ALA A 85 14.17 4.90 11.51
CA ALA A 85 14.14 6.23 10.90
C ALA A 85 13.57 7.25 11.89
N PRO A 86 14.25 8.39 12.13
CA PRO A 86 13.72 9.43 12.98
C PRO A 86 12.52 10.10 12.31
N TYR A 87 11.54 10.51 13.10
CA TYR A 87 10.45 11.36 12.65
C TYR A 87 10.15 12.44 13.67
N THR A 88 9.63 13.56 13.21
CA THR A 88 9.25 14.71 14.05
C THR A 88 7.78 15.04 13.82
N ILE A 89 7.06 15.36 14.89
CA ILE A 89 5.63 15.71 14.86
C ILE A 89 5.45 17.18 15.26
N TRP A 90 4.62 17.89 14.49
CA TRP A 90 4.09 19.20 14.84
C TRP A 90 2.56 19.16 14.88
N GLN A 91 1.97 19.97 15.75
CA GLN A 91 0.52 20.13 15.90
C GLN A 91 0.11 21.55 15.58
N ARG A 92 -1.09 21.73 15.02
CA ARG A 92 -1.69 23.06 14.81
C ARG A 92 -1.93 23.80 16.13
N SER A 93 -1.39 25.01 16.25
CA SER A 93 -1.36 25.77 17.50
C SER A 93 -2.71 26.35 17.95
N ASP A 94 -3.65 26.48 17.01
CA ASP A 94 -5.02 26.95 17.27
C ASP A 94 -5.92 25.84 17.84
N THR A 95 -5.45 24.60 17.87
CA THR A 95 -6.17 23.45 18.42
C THR A 95 -5.49 22.93 19.68
N ILE A 96 -6.30 22.65 20.70
CA ILE A 96 -5.81 22.07 21.96
C ILE A 96 -5.56 20.56 21.78
N SER A 97 -6.46 19.89 21.05
CA SER A 97 -6.38 18.46 20.77
C SER A 97 -5.53 18.14 19.55
N PRO A 98 -4.79 17.02 19.54
CA PRO A 98 -3.90 16.61 18.43
C PRO A 98 -4.68 16.07 17.23
N VAL A 99 -5.55 16.90 16.65
CA VAL A 99 -6.42 16.54 15.52
C VAL A 99 -5.76 16.84 14.17
N TYR A 100 -4.85 17.82 14.13
CA TYR A 100 -4.15 18.23 12.90
C TYR A 100 -2.65 18.16 13.10
N LEU A 101 -2.03 17.15 12.48
CA LEU A 101 -0.61 16.87 12.65
C LEU A 101 0.16 17.00 11.34
N LEU A 102 1.41 17.42 11.45
CA LEU A 102 2.42 17.28 10.42
C LEU A 102 3.49 16.32 10.94
N VAL A 103 3.80 15.29 10.17
CA VAL A 103 4.84 14.32 10.48
C VAL A 103 5.91 14.42 9.41
N ALA A 104 7.16 14.72 9.78
CA ALA A 104 8.28 14.66 8.86
C ALA A 104 9.18 13.48 9.19
N PHE A 105 9.36 12.59 8.23
CA PHE A 105 10.31 11.49 8.31
C PHE A 105 11.69 11.92 7.85
N TYR A 106 12.69 11.35 8.52
CA TYR A 106 14.11 11.62 8.38
C TYR A 106 14.53 13.03 8.82
N ASN A 107 15.77 13.13 9.29
CA ASN A 107 16.33 14.43 9.67
C ASN A 107 16.42 15.33 8.45
N SER A 108 15.71 16.45 8.50
CA SER A 108 15.66 17.47 7.46
C SER A 108 15.86 18.85 8.08
N PRO A 109 16.12 19.90 7.28
CA PRO A 109 16.15 21.27 7.81
C PRO A 109 14.84 21.68 8.51
N ILE A 110 13.71 21.03 8.18
CA ILE A 110 12.42 21.27 8.85
C ILE A 110 12.45 20.76 10.30
N SER A 111 13.16 19.66 10.56
CA SER A 111 13.20 19.00 11.88
C SER A 111 13.83 19.87 12.97
N SER A 112 14.55 20.94 12.62
CA SER A 112 15.11 21.91 13.58
C SER A 112 14.16 23.05 13.95
N CYS A 113 12.99 23.14 13.31
CA CYS A 113 12.01 24.21 13.56
C CYS A 113 11.18 23.94 14.82
N PHE A 114 11.08 24.93 15.70
CA PHE A 114 10.14 24.90 16.80
C PHE A 114 8.73 25.27 16.34
N THR A 115 8.64 26.23 15.41
CA THR A 115 7.38 26.59 14.76
C THR A 115 7.51 26.49 13.24
N LEU A 116 6.47 25.96 12.61
CA LEU A 116 6.45 25.70 11.17
C LEU A 116 5.14 26.23 10.59
N VAL A 117 5.20 26.85 9.43
CA VAL A 117 4.04 27.17 8.61
C VAL A 117 4.27 26.56 7.24
N MET A 118 3.28 25.82 6.74
CA MET A 118 3.24 25.40 5.35
C MET A 118 2.26 26.32 4.61
N ASP A 119 2.68 26.92 3.51
CA ASP A 119 1.83 27.80 2.68
C ASP A 119 2.12 27.53 1.20
N GLY A 120 1.12 27.00 0.48
CA GLY A 120 1.25 26.67 -0.94
C GLY A 120 2.39 25.66 -1.21
N GLY A 121 2.59 24.71 -0.30
CA GLY A 121 3.66 23.70 -0.37
C GLY A 121 5.06 24.22 -0.04
N LYS A 122 5.19 25.47 0.41
CA LYS A 122 6.44 26.06 0.90
C LYS A 122 6.46 26.05 2.42
N PHE A 123 7.64 25.92 3.01
CA PHE A 123 7.82 25.84 4.46
C PHE A 123 8.50 27.10 4.98
N TYR A 124 7.99 27.61 6.11
CA TYR A 124 8.50 28.78 6.83
C TYR A 124 8.72 28.38 8.28
N CYS A 125 9.87 28.75 8.83
CA CYS A 125 10.37 28.24 10.11
C CYS A 125 10.54 29.38 11.10
N ASP A 126 10.15 29.17 12.35
CA ASP A 126 10.49 30.07 13.47
C ASP A 126 10.14 31.54 13.22
N GLY A 127 8.99 31.79 12.58
CA GLY A 127 8.49 33.13 12.26
C GLY A 127 9.28 33.86 11.16
N GLN A 128 10.14 33.16 10.42
CA GLN A 128 10.90 33.74 9.32
C GLN A 128 10.02 33.93 8.07
N ASN A 129 10.15 35.10 7.44
CA ASN A 129 9.39 35.48 6.25
C ASN A 129 10.02 35.00 4.93
N TYR A 130 11.07 34.17 4.99
CA TYR A 130 11.68 33.58 3.81
C TYR A 130 11.41 32.09 3.76
N VAL A 131 11.23 31.59 2.54
CA VAL A 131 11.00 30.16 2.28
C VAL A 131 12.24 29.38 2.69
N MET A 132 12.05 28.34 3.51
CA MET A 132 13.10 27.40 3.83
C MET A 132 13.59 26.71 2.56
N LYS A 133 14.90 26.74 2.34
CA LYS A 133 15.53 25.98 1.26
C LYS A 133 15.61 24.52 1.67
N LEU A 134 14.67 23.72 1.20
CA LEU A 134 14.82 22.28 1.23
C LEU A 134 15.88 21.91 0.19
N HIS A 135 17.00 21.34 0.64
CA HIS A 135 18.07 20.87 -0.25
C HIS A 135 17.60 19.77 -1.21
N THR A 136 16.39 19.24 -1.00
CA THR A 136 15.83 18.07 -1.65
C THR A 136 14.33 18.26 -1.84
N SER A 137 13.75 17.72 -2.91
CA SER A 137 12.30 17.68 -3.05
C SER A 137 11.70 16.83 -1.91
N ALA A 138 10.74 17.39 -1.20
CA ALA A 138 9.94 16.67 -0.21
C ALA A 138 8.66 16.13 -0.90
N GLU A 139 8.31 14.88 -0.62
CA GLU A 139 6.97 14.35 -0.97
C GLU A 139 6.07 14.57 0.23
N VAL A 140 5.00 15.36 0.02
CA VAL A 140 4.00 15.65 1.05
C VAL A 140 2.75 14.84 0.71
N HIS A 141 2.31 14.01 1.65
CA HIS A 141 1.09 13.22 1.56
C HIS A 141 0.07 13.75 2.55
N CYS A 142 -1.00 14.33 2.04
CA CYS A 142 -2.07 14.92 2.85
C CYS A 142 -3.17 13.87 3.06
N LEU A 143 -3.44 13.49 4.31
CA LEU A 143 -4.47 12.52 4.67
C LEU A 143 -5.47 13.19 5.62
N ALA A 144 -6.56 13.70 5.05
CA ALA A 144 -7.60 14.42 5.79
C ALA A 144 -8.73 13.50 6.33
N PHE A 145 -8.44 12.21 6.50
CA PHE A 145 -9.39 11.21 6.95
C PHE A 145 -8.79 10.41 8.12
N PRO A 146 -9.62 9.75 8.95
CA PRO A 146 -9.15 8.97 10.11
C PRO A 146 -8.06 7.99 9.71
N PHE A 147 -6.90 8.11 10.35
CA PHE A 147 -5.75 7.31 10.01
C PHE A 147 -5.01 6.84 11.25
N ASP A 148 -5.33 5.62 11.70
CA ASP A 148 -4.76 4.96 12.89
C ASP A 148 -3.22 4.95 12.89
N TYR A 149 -2.59 4.99 11.71
CA TYR A 149 -1.13 5.08 11.62
C TYR A 149 -0.59 6.38 12.23
N ALA A 150 -1.30 7.49 12.07
CA ALA A 150 -0.94 8.77 12.67
C ALA A 150 -1.10 8.73 14.19
N GLU A 151 -2.14 8.06 14.70
CA GLU A 151 -2.34 7.85 16.14
C GLU A 151 -1.18 7.02 16.71
N MET A 152 -0.81 5.91 16.07
CA MET A 152 0.32 5.10 16.52
C MET A 152 1.65 5.88 16.52
N LEU A 153 1.88 6.73 15.52
CA LEU A 153 3.05 7.62 15.49
C LEU A 153 3.03 8.62 16.64
N TYR A 154 1.87 9.24 16.91
CA TYR A 154 1.69 10.16 18.03
C TYR A 154 1.97 9.47 19.37
N GLU A 155 1.34 8.33 19.63
CA GLU A 155 1.44 7.61 20.90
C GLU A 155 2.87 7.16 21.19
N SER A 156 3.55 6.63 20.18
CA SER A 156 4.95 6.23 20.29
C SER A 156 5.88 7.40 20.61
N CYS A 157 5.58 8.57 20.06
CA CYS A 157 6.39 9.78 20.21
C CYS A 157 6.17 10.45 21.57
N MET A 158 4.91 10.59 21.98
CA MET A 158 4.51 11.20 23.26
C MET A 158 4.70 10.25 24.44
N LYS A 159 4.72 8.93 24.19
CA LYS A 159 4.69 7.87 25.21
C LYS A 159 3.41 7.92 26.06
N GLU A 160 2.33 8.34 25.44
CA GLU A 160 1.00 8.52 26.03
C GLU A 160 -0.05 7.98 25.05
N GLU A 161 -1.17 7.48 25.57
CA GLU A 161 -2.28 7.01 24.74
C GLU A 161 -2.99 8.20 24.07
N TYR A 162 -3.48 8.00 22.84
CA TYR A 162 -4.29 9.00 22.16
C TYR A 162 -5.63 9.17 22.91
N PRO A 163 -6.09 10.41 23.17
CA PRO A 163 -7.32 10.60 23.92
C PRO A 163 -8.53 9.99 23.19
N SER A 164 -9.27 9.13 23.90
CA SER A 164 -10.40 8.39 23.31
C SER A 164 -11.63 9.27 22.98
N ASP A 165 -11.65 10.51 23.48
CA ASP A 165 -12.70 11.51 23.28
C ASP A 165 -12.37 12.53 22.19
N THR A 166 -11.21 12.42 21.52
CA THR A 166 -10.80 13.34 20.46
C THR A 166 -11.18 12.88 19.06
N GLU A 167 -11.39 13.86 18.16
CA GLU A 167 -11.63 13.61 16.74
C GLU A 167 -10.42 12.91 16.10
N PRO A 168 -10.64 12.08 15.06
CA PRO A 168 -9.54 11.39 14.38
C PRO A 168 -8.50 12.33 13.79
N ILE A 169 -7.25 11.88 13.77
CA ILE A 169 -6.14 12.69 13.26
C ILE A 169 -6.20 12.85 11.75
N ALA A 170 -6.22 14.10 11.28
CA ALA A 170 -5.83 14.46 9.93
C ALA A 170 -4.32 14.80 9.90
N VAL A 171 -3.58 14.15 9.00
CA VAL A 171 -2.11 14.19 9.00
C VAL A 171 -1.52 14.57 7.65
N ALA A 172 -0.52 15.45 7.66
CA ALA A 172 0.37 15.69 6.54
C ALA A 172 1.70 14.98 6.77
N ILE A 173 2.02 13.97 5.95
CA ILE A 173 3.24 13.18 6.09
C ILE A 173 4.26 13.64 5.04
N ILE A 174 5.46 13.97 5.49
CA ILE A 174 6.56 14.43 4.65
C ILE A 174 7.64 13.37 4.61
N TYR A 175 7.98 12.90 3.40
CA TYR A 175 9.17 12.07 3.16
C TYR A 175 10.21 12.86 2.36
N MET A 176 11.43 12.93 2.90
CA MET A 176 12.54 13.63 2.25
C MET A 176 13.26 12.71 1.27
N LYS A 177 13.15 12.96 -0.05
CA LYS A 177 13.57 12.01 -1.10
C LYS A 177 15.02 11.51 -1.00
N ASN A 178 15.98 12.34 -0.59
CA ASN A 178 17.39 11.89 -0.53
C ASN A 178 17.69 10.99 0.68
N ASN A 179 16.83 10.99 1.69
CA ASN A 179 16.94 10.10 2.85
C ASN A 179 16.18 8.78 2.64
N ILE A 180 15.38 8.69 1.56
CA ILE A 180 14.89 7.43 1.01
C ILE A 180 16.08 6.74 0.33
N ILE A 181 17.03 6.23 1.12
CA ILE A 181 18.16 5.49 0.59
C ILE A 181 17.60 4.25 -0.12
N LYS A 182 17.71 4.24 -1.45
CA LYS A 182 17.99 3.17 -2.43
C LYS A 182 17.92 1.69 -1.98
N ILE A 183 16.98 1.30 -1.13
CA ILE A 183 16.56 -0.11 -0.95
C ILE A 183 15.31 -0.39 -1.81
N ILE A 184 15.11 0.45 -2.84
CA ILE A 184 14.55 -0.03 -4.09
C ILE A 184 15.75 -0.39 -4.99
N GLU A 185 16.64 -1.25 -4.51
CA GLU A 185 17.01 -2.34 -5.39
C GLU A 185 15.73 -3.13 -5.53
N SER A 186 14.96 -2.76 -6.55
CA SER A 186 13.89 -3.56 -7.09
C SER A 186 14.48 -4.94 -7.32
N GLY A 187 14.30 -5.83 -6.33
CA GLY A 187 14.30 -7.26 -6.60
C GLY A 187 13.44 -7.43 -7.83
N PRO A 188 13.95 -8.17 -8.84
CA PRO A 188 13.47 -8.09 -10.21
C PRO A 188 11.96 -8.06 -10.17
N ASP A 189 11.42 -6.94 -10.65
CA ASP A 189 9.99 -6.75 -10.84
C ASP A 189 9.54 -8.03 -11.54
N LEU A 190 8.88 -8.91 -10.78
CA LEU A 190 8.23 -10.08 -11.31
C LEU A 190 7.06 -9.48 -12.08
N LYS A 191 7.37 -8.96 -13.27
CA LYS A 191 6.56 -9.13 -14.45
C LYS A 191 6.24 -10.61 -14.42
N ALA A 192 5.13 -10.92 -13.75
CA ALA A 192 4.45 -12.17 -13.79
C ALA A 192 4.13 -12.32 -15.27
N SER A 193 5.10 -12.90 -15.96
CA SER A 193 5.11 -13.02 -17.39
C SER A 193 3.99 -13.99 -17.63
N ALA A 194 2.86 -13.48 -18.09
CA ALA A 194 1.73 -14.29 -18.56
C ALA A 194 2.19 -15.34 -19.61
N VAL A 195 3.42 -15.19 -20.11
CA VAL A 195 4.19 -16.13 -20.94
C VAL A 195 4.46 -17.48 -20.26
N LEU A 196 4.64 -17.58 -18.94
CA LEU A 196 4.95 -18.88 -18.30
C LEU A 196 3.73 -19.81 -18.17
N VAL A 197 2.50 -19.27 -18.19
CA VAL A 197 1.26 -20.07 -18.24
C VAL A 197 1.01 -20.62 -19.65
N LEU A 198 1.56 -20.00 -20.69
CA LEU A 198 1.41 -20.47 -22.07
C LEU A 198 2.32 -21.68 -22.40
N PHE A 199 3.44 -21.86 -21.70
CA PHE A 199 4.33 -23.00 -21.97
C PHE A 199 3.87 -24.33 -21.35
N SER A 200 3.07 -24.31 -20.28
CA SER A 200 2.51 -25.55 -19.72
C SER A 200 1.28 -26.07 -20.48
N ALA A 201 0.64 -25.22 -21.30
CA ALA A 201 -0.51 -25.60 -22.11
C ALA A 201 -0.15 -26.21 -23.49
N LEU A 202 1.10 -26.05 -23.95
CA LEU A 202 1.58 -26.57 -25.25
C LEU A 202 2.37 -27.89 -25.12
N GLY A 203 2.65 -28.37 -23.91
CA GLY A 203 3.38 -29.63 -23.68
C GLY A 203 2.54 -30.90 -23.81
N CYS A 204 1.22 -30.76 -23.98
CA CYS A 204 0.33 -31.88 -24.23
C CYS A 204 -0.15 -31.76 -25.67
N TRP A 205 0.65 -32.26 -26.62
CA TRP A 205 0.26 -32.83 -27.92
C TRP A 205 1.53 -32.97 -28.79
N THR A 206 2.27 -34.06 -28.64
CA THR A 206 2.83 -34.86 -29.75
C THR A 206 3.64 -36.03 -29.20
N SER A 207 3.04 -37.21 -29.11
CA SER A 207 3.69 -38.46 -29.48
C SER A 207 2.66 -39.60 -29.51
N PRO A 208 2.24 -40.06 -30.70
CA PRO A 208 1.57 -41.34 -30.82
C PRO A 208 2.62 -42.46 -30.75
N PHE A 209 2.24 -43.54 -30.07
CA PHE A 209 2.49 -44.94 -30.47
C PHE A 209 3.59 -45.17 -31.52
N TRP A 210 4.67 -45.83 -31.13
CA TRP A 210 5.27 -46.88 -31.96
C TRP A 210 5.61 -48.09 -31.10
N TYR A 211 5.15 -49.24 -31.59
CA TYR A 211 5.46 -50.60 -31.14
C TYR A 211 6.95 -50.89 -31.26
N PHE A 212 7.49 -51.60 -30.27
CA PHE A 212 8.27 -52.83 -30.44
C PHE A 212 8.12 -53.69 -29.19
#